data_AF-A0A9E4R217-F1
#
_entry.id   AF-A0A9E4R217-F1
#
_cell.length_a   1.000
_cell.length_b   1.000
_cell.length_c   1.000
_cell.angle_alpha   90.00
_cell.angle_beta   90.00
_cell.angle_gamma   90.00
#
_symmetry.space_group_name_H-M   'P 1'
#
loop_
_entity.id
_entity.type
_entity.pdbx_description
1 polymer ?
#
loop_
_entity_poly.entity_id
_entity_poly.type
_entity_poly.pdbx_seq_one_letter_code
_entity_poly.pdbx_strand_id
1 'polypeptide(L)' 'MSANRTTLSALERNWQMVNSAVSDVDEAAMAVRPNEDSNSMSWLIWHMSRVTDRFIHFRLTDKPQLWTV' A
#
# COMPACT_ATOMS: atom_id res chain seq x y z
N MET A 1 -1.04 24.79 -13.64
CA MET A 1 -0.88 23.36 -13.25
C MET A 1 -1.67 23.14 -11.97
N SER A 2 -2.43 22.04 -11.87
CA SER A 2 -3.15 21.72 -10.62
C SER A 2 -2.16 21.50 -9.47
N ALA A 3 -2.41 22.11 -8.31
CA ALA A 3 -1.55 22.01 -7.13
C ALA A 3 -1.32 20.58 -6.63
N ASN A 4 -2.19 19.63 -6.97
CA ASN A 4 -2.10 18.22 -6.54
C ASN A 4 -1.42 17.28 -7.55
N ARG A 5 -1.02 17.76 -8.73
CA ARG A 5 -0.55 16.90 -9.82
C ARG A 5 0.69 16.09 -9.44
N THR A 6 1.68 16.74 -8.83
CA THR A 6 2.93 16.09 -8.40
C THR A 6 2.64 15.01 -7.35
N THR A 7 1.76 15.31 -6.38
CA THR A 7 1.35 14.34 -5.36
C THR A 7 0.67 13.12 -5.97
N LEU A 8 -0.23 13.34 -6.92
CA LEU A 8 -0.93 12.25 -7.60
C LEU A 8 0.05 11.35 -8.37
N SER A 9 0.93 11.94 -9.18
CA SER A 9 1.94 11.18 -9.93
C SER A 9 2.91 10.42 -9.02
N ALA A 10 3.27 10.98 -7.86
CA ALA A 10 4.11 10.29 -6.89
C ALA A 10 3.42 9.07 -6.27
N LEU A 11 2.13 9.19 -5.92
CA LEU A 11 1.33 8.08 -5.39
C LEU A 11 1.15 6.98 -6.44
N GLU A 12 0.83 7.34 -7.68
CA GLU A 12 0.72 6.38 -8.80
C GLU A 12 2.02 5.63 -9.04
N ARG A 13 3.15 6.35 -9.10
CA ARG A 13 4.47 5.74 -9.27
C ARG A 13 4.81 4.78 -8.11
N ASN A 14 4.51 5.14 -6.87
CA ASN A 14 4.77 4.27 -5.72
C ASN A 14 4.04 2.94 -5.84
N TRP A 15 2.77 2.94 -6.24
CA TRP A 15 2.01 1.71 -6.45
C TRP A 15 2.55 0.88 -7.62
N GLN A 16 2.97 1.52 -8.71
CA GLN A 16 3.61 0.84 -9.83
C GLN A 16 4.92 0.14 -9.41
N MET A 17 5.74 0.81 -8.58
CA MET A 17 6.97 0.21 -8.05
C MET A 17 6.69 -0.98 -7.14
N VAL A 18 5.68 -0.89 -6.26
CA VAL A 18 5.28 -2.03 -5.41
C VAL A 18 4.82 -3.21 -6.25
N ASN A 19 3.94 -2.99 -7.23
CA ASN A 19 3.48 -4.05 -8.12
C ASN A 19 4.63 -4.70 -8.90
N SER A 20 5.56 -3.90 -9.41
CA SER A 20 6.73 -4.42 -10.12
C SER A 20 7.70 -5.16 -9.19
N ALA A 21 7.80 -4.81 -7.91
CA ALA A 21 8.70 -5.47 -6.97
C ALA A 21 8.25 -6.88 -6.61
N VAL A 22 6.95 -7.18 -6.72
CA VAL A 22 6.36 -8.47 -6.34
C VAL A 22 5.77 -9.25 -7.51
N SER A 23 5.96 -8.79 -8.76
CA SER A 23 5.35 -9.40 -9.95
C SER A 23 5.70 -10.89 -10.15
N ASP A 24 6.91 -11.26 -9.73
CA ASP A 24 7.46 -12.61 -9.93
C ASP A 24 7.73 -13.33 -8.60
N VAL A 25 7.12 -12.86 -7.51
CA VAL A 25 7.27 -13.43 -6.17
C VAL A 25 6.08 -14.32 -5.86
N ASP A 26 6.35 -15.60 -5.54
CA ASP A 26 5.29 -16.52 -5.14
C ASP A 26 4.73 -16.24 -3.74
N GLU A 27 3.58 -16.82 -3.43
CA GLU A 27 2.87 -16.60 -2.17
C GLU A 27 3.70 -17.02 -0.94
N ALA A 28 4.46 -18.12 -1.05
CA ALA A 28 5.30 -18.61 0.04
C ALA A 28 6.40 -17.60 0.37
N ALA A 29 7.09 -17.09 -0.64
CA ALA A 29 8.09 -16.05 -0.50
C ALA A 29 7.49 -14.73 0.02
N MET A 30 6.29 -14.35 -0.43
CA MET A 30 5.59 -13.17 0.06
C MET A 30 5.32 -13.19 1.58
N ALA A 31 5.17 -14.38 2.17
CA ALA A 31 4.92 -14.56 3.60
C ALA A 31 6.20 -14.60 4.45
N VAL A 32 7.39 -14.74 3.86
CA VAL A 32 8.66 -14.83 4.60
C VAL A 32 8.99 -13.50 5.29
N ARG A 33 9.47 -13.60 6.53
CA ARG A 33 10.09 -12.50 7.26
C ARG A 33 11.61 -12.65 7.19
N PRO A 34 12.37 -11.62 6.76
CA PRO A 34 13.83 -11.69 6.70
C PRO A 34 14.50 -11.87 8.07
N ASN A 35 13.88 -11.33 9.13
CA ASN A 35 14.31 -11.44 10.53
C ASN A 35 13.13 -11.15 11.48
N GLU A 36 13.37 -11.24 12.79
CA GLU A 36 12.36 -11.05 13.84
C GLU A 36 11.82 -9.61 13.96
N ASP A 37 12.53 -8.62 13.39
CA ASP A 37 12.14 -7.21 13.43
C ASP A 37 11.50 -6.73 12.12
N SER A 38 11.52 -7.55 11.07
CA SER A 38 11.01 -7.19 9.74
C SER A 38 9.63 -7.74 9.49
N ASN A 39 8.82 -7.00 8.73
CA ASN A 39 7.55 -7.50 8.21
C ASN A 39 7.76 -8.29 6.91
N SER A 40 6.83 -9.19 6.59
CA SER A 40 6.79 -9.86 5.29
C SER A 40 6.35 -8.91 4.18
N MET A 41 6.60 -9.26 2.93
CA MET A 41 6.09 -8.48 1.77
C MET A 41 4.56 -8.41 1.78
N SER A 42 3.89 -9.52 2.09
CA SER A 42 2.44 -9.58 2.20
C SER A 42 1.89 -8.61 3.26
N TRP A 43 2.55 -8.52 4.42
CA TRP A 43 2.17 -7.59 5.47
C TRP A 43 2.37 -6.14 5.03
N LEU A 44 3.48 -5.82 4.36
CA LEU A 44 3.76 -4.46 3.88
C LEU A 44 2.70 -4.01 2.86
N ILE A 45 2.33 -4.87 1.91
CA ILE A 45 1.29 -4.56 0.91
C ILE A 45 -0.08 -4.37 1.56
N TRP A 46 -0.44 -5.26 2.50
CA TRP A 46 -1.66 -5.11 3.29
C TRP A 46 -1.65 -3.79 4.06
N HIS A 47 -0.55 -3.46 4.74
CA HIS A 47 -0.42 -2.27 5.56
C HIS A 47 -0.54 -1.00 4.73
N MET A 48 0.14 -0.92 3.58
CA MET A 48 0.03 0.20 2.65
C MET A 48 -1.42 0.40 2.19
N SER A 49 -2.09 -0.68 1.80
CA SER A 49 -3.49 -0.65 1.37
C SER A 49 -4.42 -0.14 2.49
N ARG A 50 -4.20 -0.60 3.72
CA ARG A 50 -4.97 -0.18 4.89
C ARG A 50 -4.75 1.28 5.28
N VAL A 51 -3.51 1.77 5.20
CA VAL A 51 -3.21 3.18 5.46
C VAL A 51 -3.86 4.07 4.41
N THR A 52 -3.76 3.72 3.12
CA THR A 52 -4.41 4.46 2.03
C THR A 52 -5.94 4.51 2.19
N ASP A 53 -6.58 3.38 2.48
CA ASP A 53 -8.02 3.30 2.72
C ASP A 53 -8.46 4.21 3.89
N ARG A 54 -7.76 4.13 5.02
CA ARG A 54 -8.02 4.98 6.19
C ARG A 54 -7.80 6.47 5.89
N PHE A 55 -6.80 6.83 5.10
CA PHE A 55 -6.56 8.24 4.78
C PHE A 55 -7.64 8.81 3.86
N ILE A 56 -7.95 8.12 2.76
CA ILE A 56 -8.90 8.60 1.76
C ILE A 56 -10.32 8.58 2.31
N HIS A 57 -10.80 7.41 2.76
CA HIS A 57 -12.19 7.27 3.17
C HIS A 57 -12.44 7.93 4.50
N PHE A 58 -11.67 7.60 5.53
CA PHE A 58 -11.96 8.11 6.86
C PHE A 58 -11.44 9.53 7.07
N ARG A 59 -10.13 9.78 6.91
CA ARG A 59 -9.54 11.07 7.30
C ARG A 59 -9.90 12.24 6.38
N LEU A 60 -9.96 12.02 5.07
CA LEU A 60 -10.15 13.11 4.09
C LEU A 60 -11.60 13.27 3.63
N THR A 61 -12.40 12.21 3.69
CA THR A 61 -13.78 12.23 3.14
C THR A 61 -14.87 11.94 4.17
N ASP A 62 -14.53 11.67 5.43
CA ASP A 62 -15.46 11.34 6.53
C ASP A 62 -16.42 10.20 6.18
N LYS A 63 -15.90 9.18 5.50
CA LYS A 63 -16.60 7.96 5.11
C LYS A 63 -16.07 6.74 5.87
N PRO A 64 -16.89 5.71 6.04
CA PRO A 64 -16.40 4.41 6.49
C PRO A 64 -15.27 3.91 5.60
N GLN A 65 -14.30 3.24 6.22
CA GLN A 65 -13.23 2.52 5.51
C GLN A 65 -13.84 1.40 4.67
N LEU A 66 -13.23 1.09 3.53
CA LEU A 66 -13.71 -0.02 2.69
C LEU A 66 -13.29 -1.37 3.26
N TRP A 67 -12.10 -1.46 3.84
CA TRP A 67 -11.59 -2.67 4.47
C TRP A 67 -11.98 -2.66 5.95
N THR A 68 -12.99 -3.45 6.31
CA THR A 68 -13.65 -3.43 7.64
C THR A 68 -13.52 -4.74 8.43
N VAL A 69 -12.62 -5.63 8.02
CA VAL A 69 -12.36 -6.94 8.65
C VAL A 69 -10.89 -7.13 8.94
#